data_AF-E5ALX6-F1
#
_entry.id   AF-E5ALX6-F1
#
_cell.length_a   1.000
_cell.length_b   1.000
_cell.length_c   1.000
_cell.angle_alpha   90.00
_cell.angle_beta   90.00
_cell.angle_gamma   90.00
#
_symmetry.space_group_name_H-M   'P 1'
#
loop_
_entity.id
_entity.type
_entity.pdbx_description
1 polymer ?
#
loop_
_entity_poly.entity_id
_entity_poly.type
_entity_poly.pdbx_seq_one_letter_code
_entity_poly.pdbx_strand_id
1 'polypeptide(L)' 'MIDSIVGGRRRYRQIEVQSQEIVPLSHDICMVNGRVLIEMEANSGALVYPIAYTAVQANDNGHWRLVVWHATRCAVE' A
#
# COMPACT_ATOMS: atom_id res chain seq x y z
N MET A 1 9.65 -2.27 -9.10
CA MET A 1 8.98 -2.37 -7.78
C MET A 1 8.49 -3.79 -7.52
N ILE A 2 7.84 -4.43 -8.51
CA ILE A 2 7.47 -5.85 -8.48
C ILE A 2 8.71 -6.78 -8.34
N ASP A 3 9.75 -6.63 -9.17
CA ASP A 3 10.92 -7.54 -9.11
C ASP A 3 11.65 -7.51 -7.76
N SER A 4 11.65 -6.34 -7.12
CA SER A 4 12.25 -6.15 -5.80
C SER A 4 11.39 -6.67 -4.64
N ILE A 5 10.08 -6.85 -4.83
CA ILE A 5 9.19 -7.51 -3.87
C ILE A 5 9.35 -9.03 -4.00
N VAL A 6 9.42 -9.56 -5.22
CA VAL A 6 9.63 -10.99 -5.49
C VAL A 6 11.03 -11.46 -5.06
N GLY A 7 12.06 -10.61 -5.19
CA GLY A 7 13.43 -10.96 -4.79
C GLY A 7 13.71 -10.97 -3.28
N GLY A 8 12.76 -10.60 -2.42
CA GLY A 8 12.91 -10.63 -0.96
C GLY A 8 13.96 -9.67 -0.37
N ARG A 9 14.53 -8.76 -1.17
CA ARG A 9 15.67 -7.89 -0.76
C ARG A 9 15.26 -6.62 0.01
N ARG A 10 14.00 -6.50 0.43
CA ARG A 10 13.48 -5.27 1.08
C ARG A 10 13.14 -5.53 2.54
N ARG A 11 13.87 -4.88 3.44
CA ARG A 11 13.50 -4.79 4.86
C ARG A 11 12.75 -3.48 5.08
N TYR A 12 11.43 -3.60 5.19
CA TYR A 12 10.56 -2.49 5.54
C TYR A 12 10.81 -2.14 7.01
N ARG A 13 11.05 -0.86 7.30
CA ARG A 13 11.23 -0.38 8.66
C ARG A 13 9.91 0.15 9.22
N GLN A 14 9.23 0.98 8.43
CA GLN A 14 7.97 1.62 8.80
C GLN A 14 7.10 1.84 7.56
N ILE A 15 5.79 1.73 7.74
CA ILE A 15 4.79 2.17 6.78
C ILE A 15 3.86 3.11 7.53
N GLU A 16 3.80 4.37 7.10
CA GLU A 16 2.97 5.40 7.71
C GLU A 16 1.84 5.78 6.77
N VAL A 17 0.60 5.55 7.17
CA VAL A 17 -0.58 5.97 6.40
C VAL A 17 -0.76 7.47 6.58
N GLN A 18 -0.64 8.23 5.49
CA GLN A 18 -0.79 9.68 5.49
C GLN A 18 -2.26 10.08 5.32
N SER A 19 -2.96 9.39 4.43
CA SER A 19 -4.38 9.58 4.19
C SER A 19 -5.01 8.30 3.67
N GLN A 20 -6.31 8.14 3.95
CA GLN A 20 -7.09 7.02 3.49
C GLN A 20 -8.54 7.43 3.33
N GLU A 21 -9.14 7.02 2.23
CA GLU A 21 -10.56 7.17 1.93
C GLU A 21 -11.13 5.79 1.58
N ILE A 22 -12.29 5.47 2.16
CA ILE A 22 -13.03 4.24 1.85
C ILE A 22 -14.27 4.63 1.06
N VAL A 23 -14.38 4.07 -0.14
CA VAL A 23 -15.50 4.26 -1.07
C VAL A 23 -16.28 2.94 -1.15
N PRO A 24 -17.48 2.85 -0.56
CA PRO A 24 -18.34 1.67 -0.70
C PRO A 24 -18.72 1.48 -2.19
N LEU A 25 -18.55 0.27 -2.72
CA LEU A 25 -18.99 -0.08 -4.07
C LEU A 25 -20.24 -0.97 -4.03
N SER A 26 -20.38 -1.79 -2.99
CA SER A 26 -21.58 -2.57 -2.65
C SER A 26 -21.57 -2.91 -1.15
N HIS A 27 -22.48 -3.78 -0.69
CA HIS A 27 -22.50 -4.26 0.70
C HIS A 27 -21.20 -4.99 1.07
N ASP A 28 -20.70 -5.82 0.16
CA ASP A 28 -19.57 -6.72 0.39
C ASP A 28 -18.30 -6.29 -0.33
N ILE A 29 -18.26 -5.09 -0.93
CA ILE A 29 -17.10 -4.60 -1.67
C ILE A 29 -16.87 -3.12 -1.37
N CYS A 30 -15.65 -2.76 -1.02
CA CYS A 30 -15.23 -1.37 -0.94
C CYS A 30 -13.90 -1.15 -1.65
N MET A 31 -13.73 0.07 -2.17
CA MET A 31 -12.46 0.56 -2.67
C MET A 31 -11.80 1.42 -1.60
N VAL A 32 -10.48 1.32 -1.47
CA VAL A 32 -9.68 2.13 -0.57
C VAL A 32 -8.67 2.89 -1.40
N ASN A 33 -8.74 4.21 -1.36
CA ASN A 33 -7.70 5.09 -1.90
C ASN A 33 -6.86 5.62 -0.75
N GLY A 34 -5.54 5.64 -0.90
CA GLY A 34 -4.72 6.19 0.16
C GLY A 34 -3.33 6.60 -0.27
N ARG A 35 -2.64 7.26 0.67
CA ARG A 35 -1.24 7.64 0.55
C ARG A 35 -0.49 7.08 1.74
N VAL A 36 0.67 6.48 1.49
CA VAL A 36 1.59 6.00 2.53
C VAL A 36 3.00 6.51 2.29
N LEU A 37 3.74 6.74 3.38
CA LEU A 37 5.19 6.84 3.36
C LEU A 37 5.76 5.48 3.77
N ILE A 38 6.59 4.90 2.90
CA ILE A 38 7.28 3.64 3.18
C ILE A 38 8.74 3.95 3.47
N GLU A 39 9.18 3.66 4.68
CA GLU A 39 10.59 3.67 5.07
C GLU A 39 11.18 2.27 4.92
N MET A 40 12.31 2.18 4.22
CA MET A 40 13.05 0.95 4.01
C MET A 40 14.48 1.08 4.52
N GLU A 41 15.02 0.00 5.07
CA GLU A 41 16.44 -0.08 5.39
C GLU A 41 17.28 -0.16 4.10
N ALA A 42 18.36 0.61 4.04
CA ALA A 42 19.41 0.49 3.04
C ALA A 42 20.79 0.62 3.69
N ASN A 43 21.82 0.13 3.00
CA ASN A 43 23.20 0.14 3.49
C ASN A 43 23.73 1.54 3.81
N SER A 44 23.16 2.58 3.20
CA SER A 44 23.55 3.99 3.36
C SER A 44 22.60 4.80 4.27
N GLY A 45 21.66 4.15 4.95
CA GLY A 45 20.62 4.80 5.75
C GLY A 45 19.21 4.43 5.30
N ALA A 46 18.20 5.16 5.76
CA ALA A 46 16.80 4.89 5.41
C ALA A 46 16.43 5.48 4.04
N LEU A 47 15.71 4.69 3.22
CA LEU A 47 15.08 5.17 1.99
C LEU A 47 13.59 5.37 2.24
N VAL A 48 13.11 6.59 1.98
CA VAL A 48 11.69 6.96 2.14
C VAL A 48 11.03 7.05 0.76
N TYR A 49 9.90 6.37 0.61
CA TYR A 49 9.12 6.31 -0.62
C TYR A 49 7.67 6.74 -0.38
N PRO A 50 7.23 7.91 -0.88
CA PRO A 50 5.82 8.24 -0.94
C PRO A 50 5.12 7.39 -2.00
N ILE A 51 4.01 6.76 -1.62
CA ILE A 51 3.20 5.90 -2.48
C ILE A 51 1.75 6.38 -2.41
N ALA A 52 1.12 6.51 -3.57
CA ALA A 52 -0.34 6.54 -3.69
C ALA A 52 -0.83 5.16 -4.10
N TYR A 53 -1.93 4.71 -3.51
CA TYR A 53 -2.48 3.38 -3.77
C TYR A 53 -3.99 3.38 -3.91
N THR A 54 -4.47 2.38 -4.65
CA THR A 54 -5.88 1.98 -4.73
C THR A 54 -5.97 0.49 -4.44
N ALA A 55 -6.86 0.13 -3.54
CA ALA A 55 -7.13 -1.25 -3.14
C ALA A 55 -8.62 -1.56 -3.29
N VAL A 56 -8.95 -2.82 -3.56
CA VAL A 56 -10.32 -3.32 -3.41
C VAL A 56 -10.33 -4.39 -2.35
N GLN A 57 -11.23 -4.23 -1.39
CA GLN A 57 -11.50 -5.20 -0.34
C GLN A 57 -12.86 -5.84 -0.64
N ALA A 58 -12.96 -7.15 -0.44
CA ALA A 58 -14.23 -7.87 -0.46
C ALA A 58 -14.49 -8.50 0.90
N ASN A 59 -15.74 -8.45 1.36
CA ASN A 59 -16.19 -9.17 2.53
C ASN A 59 -16.50 -10.62 2.13
N ASP A 60 -15.78 -11.56 2.72
CA ASP A 60 -16.01 -12.98 2.59
C ASP A 60 -16.40 -13.51 3.97
N ASN A 61 -17.68 -13.82 4.16
CA ASN A 61 -18.24 -14.37 5.39
C ASN A 61 -17.92 -13.55 6.65
N GLY A 62 -18.07 -12.23 6.58
CA GLY A 62 -17.78 -11.30 7.68
C GLY A 62 -16.32 -10.85 7.76
N HIS A 63 -15.44 -11.38 6.91
CA HIS A 63 -14.02 -11.05 6.88
C HIS A 63 -13.64 -10.26 5.64
N TRP A 64 -13.14 -9.04 5.82
CA TRP A 64 -12.60 -8.25 4.71
C TRP A 64 -11.25 -8.80 4.24
N ARG A 65 -11.13 -9.00 2.92
CA ARG A 65 -9.94 -9.52 2.26
C ARG A 65 -9.53 -8.65 1.09
N LEU A 66 -8.23 -8.45 0.94
CA LEU A 66 -7.66 -7.71 -0.18
C LEU A 66 -7.80 -8.54 -1.46
N VAL A 67 -8.53 -8.03 -2.44
CA VAL A 67 -8.73 -8.66 -3.74
C VAL A 67 -7.70 -8.17 -4.74
N VAL A 68 -7.51 -6.85 -4.79
CA VAL A 68 -6.52 -6.21 -5.66
C VAL A 68 -5.90 -5.02 -4.96
N TRP A 69 -4.63 -4.79 -5.25
CA TRP A 69 -3.90 -3.61 -4.83
C TRP A 69 -3.06 -3.10 -6.00
N HIS A 70 -3.15 -1.80 -6.25
CA HIS A 70 -2.27 -1.10 -7.16
C HIS A 70 -1.61 0.06 -6.43
N ALA A 71 -0.28 0.18 -6.56
CA ALA A 71 0.50 1.23 -5.93
C ALA A 71 1.43 1.90 -6.93
N THR A 72 1.45 3.23 -6.87
CA THR A 72 2.30 4.08 -7.69
C THR A 72 3.22 4.88 -6.78
N ARG A 73 4.53 4.82 -7.03
CA ARG A 73 5.49 5.69 -6.36
C ARG A 73 5.26 7.13 -6.82
N CYS A 74 5.13 8.05 -5.86
CA CYS A 74 5.03 9.47 -6.13
C CYS A 74 6.43 10.09 -6.25
N ALA A 75 6.53 11.18 -6.99
CA ALA A 75 7.68 12.07 -6.89
C ALA A 75 7.75 12.66 -5.47
N VAL A 76 8.97 12.93 -5.02
CA VAL A 76 9.22 13.72 -3.83
C VAL A 76 9.44 15.15 -4.35
N GLU A 77 8.70 16.13 -3.81
CA GLU A 77 8.96 17.56 -4.08
C GLU A 77 10.31 17.99 -3.50
#